data_AF-A0A9W6JNH3-F1
#
_entry.id   AF-A0A9W6JNH3-F1
#
_cell.length_a   1.000
_cell.length_b   1.000
_cell.length_c   1.000
_cell.angle_alpha   90.00
_cell.angle_beta   90.00
_cell.angle_gamma   90.00
#
_symmetry.space_group_name_H-M   'P 1'
#
loop_
_entity.id
_entity.type
_entity.pdbx_description
1 polymer ?
#
loop_
_entity_poly.entity_id
_entity_poly.type
_entity_poly.pdbx_seq_one_letter_code
_entity_poly.pdbx_strand_id
1 'polypeptide(L)'
;MARESSDGGPERSDDDLSGRLDRLDKALSRHGTEKGGQGGTPPISTRDAQGFARAFRLSSELIAGVVVGGGLGWALDRWLGTTPLAMIVFLLLGFAAGVLNVMRVAGLARHPGQDDRPPL
;
A
#
# COMPACT_ATOMS: atom_id res chain seq x y z
N MET A 1 -10.96 -62.52 -25.90
CA MET A 1 -10.59 -61.10 -26.12
C MET A 1 -10.32 -60.49 -24.75
N ALA A 2 -9.04 -60.40 -24.39
CA ALA A 2 -8.56 -59.91 -23.11
C ALA A 2 -8.16 -58.42 -23.21
N ARG A 3 -8.25 -57.78 -22.04
CA ARG A 3 -7.99 -56.39 -21.65
C ARG A 3 -6.71 -55.78 -22.20
N GLU A 4 -6.77 -54.48 -22.52
CA GLU A 4 -5.71 -53.44 -22.43
C GLU A 4 -6.39 -52.11 -22.85
N SER A 5 -6.29 -50.95 -22.20
CA SER A 5 -5.58 -50.52 -21.00
C SER A 5 -6.31 -49.30 -20.45
N SER A 6 -6.54 -49.32 -19.15
CA SER A 6 -6.91 -48.16 -18.35
C SER A 6 -5.82 -47.08 -18.44
N ASP A 7 -6.23 -45.85 -18.12
CA ASP A 7 -5.40 -44.88 -17.39
C ASP A 7 -4.43 -44.00 -18.21
N GLY A 8 -4.98 -43.03 -18.94
CA GLY A 8 -4.23 -41.83 -19.37
C GLY A 8 -4.06 -40.84 -18.22
N GLY A 9 -3.57 -41.34 -17.08
CA GLY A 9 -3.43 -40.65 -15.81
C GLY A 9 -2.26 -39.66 -15.74
N PRO A 10 -2.01 -39.11 -14.55
CA PRO A 10 -1.91 -37.69 -14.15
C PRO A 10 -0.77 -36.81 -14.71
N GLU A 11 0.22 -37.37 -15.40
CA GLU A 11 1.49 -36.66 -15.65
C GLU A 11 1.34 -35.43 -16.57
N ARG A 12 0.49 -35.51 -17.61
CA ARG A 12 0.29 -34.38 -18.55
C ARG A 12 -0.37 -33.16 -17.90
N SER A 13 -1.18 -33.37 -16.86
CA SER A 13 -1.88 -32.29 -16.16
C SER A 13 -1.01 -31.67 -15.08
N ASP A 14 -0.18 -32.47 -14.43
CA ASP A 14 0.77 -32.02 -13.42
C ASP A 14 1.89 -31.17 -14.02
N ASP A 15 2.34 -31.50 -15.23
CA ASP A 15 3.31 -30.71 -15.99
C ASP A 15 2.78 -29.31 -16.35
N ASP A 16 1.53 -29.21 -16.81
CA ASP A 16 0.90 -27.91 -17.13
C ASP A 16 0.63 -27.08 -15.86
N LEU A 17 0.21 -27.73 -14.77
CA LEU A 17 0.00 -27.06 -13.48
C LEU A 17 1.32 -26.53 -12.92
N SER A 18 2.40 -27.31 -13.00
CA SER A 18 3.74 -26.91 -12.59
C SER A 18 4.25 -25.71 -13.40
N GLY A 19 4.01 -25.70 -14.71
CA GLY A 19 4.34 -24.56 -15.56
C GLY A 19 3.54 -23.29 -15.22
N ARG A 20 2.27 -23.42 -14.81
CA ARG A 20 1.45 -22.31 -14.32
C ARG A 20 1.92 -21.82 -12.95
N LEU A 21 2.27 -22.73 -12.06
CA LEU A 21 2.81 -22.42 -10.74
C LEU A 21 4.15 -21.69 -10.83
N ASP A 22 5.06 -22.09 -11.72
CA ASP A 22 6.32 -21.38 -11.98
C ASP A 22 6.08 -19.94 -12.47
N ARG A 23 5.10 -19.75 -13.36
CA ARG A 23 4.70 -18.41 -13.83
C ARG A 23 4.08 -17.57 -12.73
N LEU A 24 3.23 -18.17 -11.89
CA LEU A 24 2.65 -17.51 -10.74
C LEU A 24 3.74 -17.16 -9.73
N ASP A 25 4.68 -18.06 -9.44
CA ASP A 25 5.80 -17.82 -8.53
C ASP A 25 6.74 -16.74 -9.07
N LYS A 26 6.98 -16.69 -10.38
CA LYS A 26 7.77 -15.63 -11.02
C LYS A 26 7.05 -14.29 -11.04
N ALA A 27 5.73 -14.28 -11.13
CA ALA A 27 4.90 -13.08 -11.04
C ALA A 27 4.71 -12.60 -9.59
N LEU A 28 4.55 -13.55 -8.66
CA LEU A 28 4.52 -13.34 -7.22
C LEU A 28 5.89 -12.88 -6.75
N SER A 29 7.01 -13.43 -7.20
CA SER A 29 8.35 -12.94 -6.87
C SER A 29 8.59 -11.51 -7.37
N ARG A 30 7.88 -11.07 -8.42
CA ARG A 30 7.87 -9.68 -8.87
C ARG A 30 6.98 -8.77 -7.99
N HIS A 31 6.10 -9.33 -7.16
CA HIS A 31 5.11 -8.62 -6.33
C HIS A 31 5.09 -9.00 -4.83
N GLY A 32 5.86 -10.00 -4.39
CA GLY A 32 5.60 -10.85 -3.22
C GLY A 32 6.48 -10.53 -2.03
N THR A 33 7.39 -9.58 -2.17
CA THR A 33 7.98 -8.83 -1.05
C THR A 33 6.97 -7.84 -0.44
N GLU A 34 5.70 -8.23 -0.33
CA GLU A 34 4.62 -7.45 0.32
C GLU A 34 3.79 -8.28 1.32
N LYS A 35 4.02 -9.59 1.48
CA LYS A 35 3.31 -10.41 2.50
C LYS A 35 4.25 -11.36 3.24
N GLY A 36 4.51 -11.07 4.52
CA GLY A 36 4.99 -12.09 5.46
C GLY A 36 5.89 -11.56 6.57
N GLY A 37 5.30 -10.91 7.57
CA GLY A 37 5.95 -10.80 8.88
C GLY A 37 5.91 -12.14 9.60
N GLN A 38 7.08 -12.72 9.91
CA GLN A 38 7.24 -13.64 11.03
C GLN A 38 8.69 -13.66 11.50
N GLY A 39 8.86 -13.73 12.82
CA GLY A 39 10.05 -13.30 13.57
C GLY A 39 11.38 -13.94 13.17
N GLY A 40 12.42 -13.09 13.19
CA GLY A 40 13.82 -13.44 13.00
C GLY A 40 14.51 -12.32 12.21
N THR A 41 15.19 -11.40 12.87
CA THR A 41 15.78 -10.18 12.27
C THR A 41 16.56 -10.49 10.99
N PRO A 42 16.02 -10.21 9.80
CA PRO A 42 16.75 -10.37 8.55
C PRO A 42 17.58 -9.11 8.28
N PRO A 43 18.67 -9.21 7.50
CA PRO A 43 19.39 -8.03 7.04
C PRO A 43 18.42 -7.15 6.22
N ILE A 44 18.20 -5.91 6.67
CA ILE A 44 17.27 -4.96 6.02
C ILE A 44 17.74 -4.78 4.57
N SER A 45 17.01 -5.34 3.62
CA SER A 45 17.32 -5.16 2.21
C SER A 45 17.13 -3.69 1.85
N THR A 46 17.93 -3.13 0.94
CA THR A 46 17.82 -1.72 0.53
C THR A 46 16.42 -1.36 0.01
N ARG A 47 15.64 -2.35 -0.46
CA ARG A 47 14.21 -2.19 -0.83
C ARG A 47 13.30 -2.08 0.40
N ASP A 48 13.54 -2.86 1.44
CA ASP A 48 12.81 -2.80 2.71
C ASP A 48 13.07 -1.46 3.41
N ALA A 49 14.32 -1.00 3.40
CA ALA A 49 14.69 0.32 3.90
C ALA A 49 13.98 1.45 3.15
N GLN A 50 13.84 1.34 1.82
CA GLN A 50 13.12 2.32 1.00
C GLN A 50 11.61 2.29 1.23
N GLY A 51 11.00 1.12 1.41
CA GLY A 51 9.59 0.98 1.77
C GLY A 51 9.30 1.58 3.14
N PHE A 52 10.15 1.25 4.13
CA PHE A 52 10.07 1.81 5.48
C PHE A 52 10.26 3.33 5.49
N ALA A 53 11.26 3.86 4.77
CA ALA A 53 11.50 5.29 4.68
C ALA A 53 10.30 6.05 4.07
N ARG A 54 9.63 5.48 3.06
CA ARG A 54 8.40 6.07 2.49
C ARG A 54 7.25 6.03 3.47
N ALA A 55 7.02 4.89 4.13
CA ALA A 55 5.97 4.74 5.14
C ALA A 55 6.20 5.69 6.32
N PHE A 56 7.45 5.82 6.77
CA PHE A 56 7.82 6.72 7.85
C PHE A 56 7.58 8.18 7.46
N ARG A 57 7.97 8.58 6.24
CA ARG A 57 7.71 9.93 5.73
C ARG A 57 6.21 10.23 5.67
N LEU A 58 5.42 9.32 5.12
CA LEU A 58 3.95 9.40 5.12
C LEU A 58 3.39 9.56 6.54
N SER A 59 3.82 8.72 7.48
CA SER A 59 3.36 8.80 8.87
C SER A 59 3.75 10.11 9.55
N SER A 60 4.96 10.61 9.29
CA SER A 60 5.47 11.85 9.88
C SER A 60 4.73 13.08 9.37
N GLU A 61 4.31 13.07 8.10
CA GLU A 61 3.55 14.17 7.50
C GLU A 61 2.14 14.25 8.09
N LEU A 62 1.54 13.10 8.38
CA LEU A 62 0.25 12.98 9.07
C LEU A 62 0.34 13.46 10.51
N ILE A 63 1.35 12.99 11.25
CA ILE A 63 1.58 13.39 12.65
C ILE A 63 1.87 14.90 12.73
N ALA A 64 2.68 15.45 11.82
CA ALA A 64 2.97 16.87 11.76
C ALA A 64 1.69 17.70 11.54
N GLY A 65 0.82 17.28 10.62
CA GLY A 65 -0.47 17.93 10.39
C GLY A 65 -1.38 17.92 11.63
N VAL A 66 -1.45 16.80 12.34
CA VAL A 66 -2.23 16.67 13.58
C VAL A 66 -1.68 17.53 14.71
N VAL A 67 -0.35 17.53 14.91
CA VAL A 67 0.30 18.32 15.96
C VAL A 67 0.14 19.82 15.68
N VAL A 68 0.33 20.24 14.43
CA VAL A 68 0.18 21.65 14.03
C VAL A 68 -1.28 22.08 14.13
N GLY A 69 -2.23 21.28 13.62
CA GLY A 69 -3.65 21.57 13.70
C GLY A 69 -4.18 21.57 15.14
N GLY A 70 -3.72 20.63 15.95
CA GLY A 70 -4.05 20.55 17.37
C GLY A 70 -3.46 21.72 18.18
N GLY A 71 -2.19 22.07 17.94
CA GLY A 71 -1.53 23.20 18.59
C GLY A 71 -2.16 24.54 18.21
N LEU A 72 -2.47 24.74 16.92
CA LEU A 72 -3.17 25.95 16.44
C LEU A 72 -4.59 26.03 17.00
N GLY A 73 -5.37 24.94 16.96
CA GLY A 73 -6.72 24.93 17.51
C GLY A 73 -6.76 25.19 19.02
N TRP A 74 -5.78 24.67 19.78
CA TRP A 74 -5.66 24.91 21.21
C TRP A 74 -5.28 26.36 21.53
N ALA A 75 -4.34 26.93 20.78
CA ALA A 75 -3.95 28.33 20.92
C ALA A 75 -5.12 29.27 20.60
N LEU A 76 -5.92 28.95 19.57
CA LEU A 76 -7.10 29.72 19.17
C LEU A 76 -8.20 29.64 20.22
N ASP A 77 -8.53 28.44 20.73
CA ASP A 77 -9.53 28.27 21.80
C ASP A 77 -9.13 29.06 23.07
N ARG A 78 -7.82 29.14 23.38
CA ARG A 78 -7.32 29.88 24.54
C ARG A 78 -7.43 31.40 24.40
N TRP A 79 -7.31 31.91 23.16
CA TRP A 79 -7.43 33.34 22.85
C TRP A 79 -8.87 33.81 22.73
N LEU A 80 -9.75 33.00 22.11
CA LEU A 80 -11.15 33.38 21.93
C LEU A 80 -12.00 33.14 23.18
N GLY A 81 -11.50 32.39 24.17
CA GLY A 81 -12.26 32.04 25.39
C GLY A 81 -13.50 31.19 25.09
N THR A 82 -13.61 30.67 23.88
CA THR A 82 -14.68 29.81 23.43
C THR A 82 -14.46 28.39 23.95
N THR A 83 -15.56 27.68 24.23
CA THR A 83 -15.59 26.22 24.43
C THR A 83 -14.98 25.50 23.21
N PRO A 84 -14.70 24.17 23.21
CA PRO A 84 -13.73 23.50 22.31
C PRO A 84 -14.17 23.39 20.84
N LEU A 85 -14.94 24.36 20.36
CA LEU A 85 -15.45 24.51 19.02
C LEU A 85 -14.32 24.78 18.02
N ALA A 86 -13.32 25.62 18.35
CA ALA A 86 -12.21 25.83 17.44
C ALA A 86 -11.33 24.58 17.36
N MET A 87 -11.10 23.88 18.47
CA MET A 87 -10.48 22.54 18.48
C MET A 87 -11.23 21.57 17.55
N ILE A 88 -12.56 21.49 17.62
CA ILE A 88 -13.35 20.57 16.76
C ILE A 88 -13.21 20.94 15.28
N VAL A 89 -13.35 22.22 14.92
CA VAL A 89 -13.23 22.68 13.53
C VAL A 89 -11.83 22.44 12.98
N PHE A 90 -10.79 22.79 13.74
CA PHE A 90 -9.40 22.58 13.31
C PHE A 90 -9.01 21.10 13.28
N LEU A 91 -9.57 20.28 14.16
CA LEU A 91 -9.40 18.83 14.15
C LEU A 91 -10.05 18.21 12.90
N LEU A 92 -11.29 18.58 12.59
CA LEU A 92 -11.98 18.11 11.38
C LEU A 92 -11.26 18.57 10.11
N LEU A 93 -10.80 19.82 10.08
CA LEU A 93 -10.08 20.37 8.94
C LEU A 93 -8.69 19.72 8.78
N GLY A 94 -7.96 19.52 9.87
CA GLY A 94 -6.67 18.82 9.88
C GLY A 94 -6.80 17.35 9.49
N PHE A 95 -7.86 16.68 9.96
CA PHE A 95 -8.19 15.30 9.56
C PHE A 95 -8.52 15.22 8.07
N ALA A 96 -9.39 16.10 7.57
CA ALA A 96 -9.73 16.17 6.15
C ALA A 96 -8.48 16.45 5.29
N ALA A 97 -7.64 17.40 5.67
CA ALA A 97 -6.38 17.67 4.99
C ALA A 97 -5.42 16.47 5.00
N GLY A 98 -5.33 15.74 6.11
CA GLY A 98 -4.55 14.51 6.23
C GLY A 98 -5.05 13.40 5.30
N VAL A 99 -6.36 13.15 5.29
CA VAL A 99 -6.99 12.17 4.38
C VAL A 99 -6.78 12.56 2.91
N LEU A 100 -6.90 13.85 2.57
CA LEU A 100 -6.61 14.35 1.22
C LEU A 100 -5.14 14.16 0.84
N ASN A 101 -4.18 14.37 1.76
CA ASN A 101 -2.77 14.11 1.51
C ASN A 101 -2.52 12.62 1.20
N VAL A 102 -3.11 11.72 1.99
CA VAL A 102 -3.00 10.27 1.77
C VAL A 102 -3.61 9.85 0.44
N MET A 103 -4.81 10.32 0.10
CA MET A 103 -5.46 10.00 -1.18
C MET A 103 -4.66 10.51 -2.38
N ARG A 104 -3.99 11.66 -2.24
CA ARG A 104 -3.08 12.20 -3.26
C ARG A 104 -1.86 11.31 -3.47
N VAL A 105 -1.23 10.85 -2.38
CA VAL A 105 -0.07 9.94 -2.46
C VAL A 105 -0.47 8.55 -2.94
N ALA A 106 -1.66 8.07 -2.56
CA ALA A 106 -2.23 6.79 -3.00
C ALA A 106 -2.68 6.78 -4.47
N GLY A 107 -2.58 7.91 -5.19
CA GLY A 107 -2.80 7.95 -6.63
C GLY A 107 -4.27 8.00 -7.07
N LEU A 108 -5.24 8.10 -6.14
CA LEU A 108 -6.65 8.27 -6.50
C LEU A 108 -6.94 9.59 -7.24
N ALA A 109 -6.05 10.58 -7.10
CA ALA A 109 -6.12 11.85 -7.83
C ALA A 109 -5.39 11.81 -9.20
N ARG A 110 -4.95 10.63 -9.68
CA ARG A 110 -4.33 10.48 -11.00
C ARG A 110 -4.95 9.33 -11.79
N HIS A 111 -5.74 9.70 -12.78
CA HIS A 111 -6.13 8.88 -13.92
C HIS A 111 -6.41 9.82 -15.10
N PRO A 112 -6.47 9.36 -16.34
CA PRO A 112 -5.47 8.67 -17.17
C PRO A 112 -5.22 9.49 -18.47
N GLY A 113 -4.07 9.35 -19.15
CA GLY A 113 -3.91 10.05 -20.43
C GLY A 113 -2.53 10.01 -21.05
N GLN A 114 -1.82 8.89 -20.94
CA GLN A 114 -0.60 8.69 -21.72
C GLN A 114 -0.88 7.59 -22.76
N ASP A 115 -1.75 7.93 -23.72
CA ASP A 115 -1.90 7.24 -24.98
C ASP A 115 -0.83 7.76 -25.96
N ASP A 116 0.44 7.44 -25.73
CA ASP A 116 1.51 7.75 -26.68
C ASP A 116 1.93 6.47 -27.43
N ARG A 117 1.17 6.25 -28.51
CA ARG A 117 1.43 5.60 -29.81
C ARG A 117 2.55 4.53 -29.93
N PRO A 118 2.26 3.39 -30.58
CA PRO A 118 3.30 2.40 -30.90
C PRO A 118 4.34 2.96 -31.90
N PRO A 119 5.64 2.64 -31.74
CA PRO A 119 6.62 2.86 -32.80
C PRO A 119 6.36 1.86 -33.94
N LEU A 120 6.38 2.38 -35.17
CA LEU A 120 6.31 1.62 -36.43
C LEU A 120 7.60 0.83 -36.68
#